data_AF-A0A182SIW9-F1
#
_entry.id   AF-A0A182SIW9-F1
#
_cell.length_a   1.000
_cell.length_b   1.000
_cell.length_c   1.000
_cell.angle_alpha   90.00
_cell.angle_beta   90.00
_cell.angle_gamma   90.00
#
_symmetry.space_group_name_H-M   'P 1'
#
loop_
_entity.id
_entity.type
_entity.pdbx_description
1 polymer ?
#
loop_
_entity_poly.entity_id
_entity_poly.type
_entity_poly.pdbx_seq_one_letter_code
_entity_poly.pdbx_strand_id
1 'polypeptide(L)'
;MYQCRKFTRRNLLFLLTIGVVYLLLDHYFNGEDYGDNREKLVLIEESIKSLANQGACKMPSLPVDSPEMLSFLKDEQPIECGSELQDWVACEKSICNIKPEVIKEKGKITCDYADILRQSDFKLSFGETTRTSGSYTLQGSDFVRAKCWTDSRTERWQGLLIGIRQDEQIRARSSWNKESALNVLMLGFDSLSRNAFQRKLPKAYKYLTKYLGADVLQGYNIVGDGTPQALIPLLTGFTELELPDTRRRMKNT
;
A
#
# COMPACT_ATOMS: atom_id res chain seq x y z
N MET A 1 7.38 50.79 43.18
CA MET A 1 6.81 49.76 44.08
C MET A 1 5.35 49.53 43.70
N TYR A 2 5.07 48.51 42.89
CA TYR A 2 3.68 48.11 42.60
C TYR A 2 3.14 47.31 43.78
N GLN A 3 2.10 47.83 44.44
CA GLN A 3 1.40 47.11 45.52
C GLN A 3 0.60 45.95 44.90
N CYS A 4 1.09 44.73 45.07
CA CYS A 4 0.27 43.53 44.88
C CYS A 4 -0.88 43.53 45.89
N ARG A 5 -2.07 43.93 45.42
CA ARG A 5 -3.34 43.79 46.14
C ARG A 5 -3.50 42.31 46.53
N LYS A 6 -3.60 42.03 47.83
CA LYS A 6 -3.82 40.68 48.38
C LYS A 6 -5.04 40.05 47.69
N PHE A 7 -4.78 39.13 46.76
CA PHE A 7 -5.80 38.34 46.11
C PHE A 7 -6.47 37.49 47.20
N THR A 8 -7.68 37.87 47.60
CA THR A 8 -8.36 37.24 48.72
C THR A 8 -8.71 35.81 48.32
N ARG A 9 -8.55 34.83 49.23
CA ARG A 9 -8.77 33.39 48.99
C ARG A 9 -10.12 33.09 48.30
N ARG A 10 -11.12 33.94 48.52
CA ARG A 10 -12.46 33.90 47.89
C ARG A 10 -12.45 34.18 46.38
N ASN A 11 -11.62 35.10 45.90
CA ASN A 11 -11.48 35.39 44.47
C ASN A 11 -10.72 34.28 43.73
N LEU A 12 -9.78 33.62 44.41
CA LEU A 12 -9.07 32.45 43.88
C LEU A 12 -10.02 31.26 43.72
N LEU A 13 -10.87 31.01 44.71
CA LEU A 13 -11.92 29.98 44.65
C LEU A 13 -12.91 30.25 43.52
N PHE A 14 -13.33 31.50 43.32
CA PHE A 14 -14.26 31.86 42.24
C PHE A 14 -13.68 31.62 40.84
N LEU A 15 -12.40 31.97 40.62
CA LEU A 15 -11.71 31.70 39.36
C LEU A 15 -11.50 30.20 39.13
N LEU A 16 -11.18 29.44 40.18
CA LEU A 16 -11.10 27.98 40.09
C LEU A 16 -12.45 27.34 39.73
N THR A 17 -13.55 27.81 40.32
CA THR A 17 -14.88 27.31 39.96
C THR A 17 -15.25 27.63 38.52
N ILE A 18 -14.92 28.83 38.03
CA ILE A 18 -15.16 29.19 36.63
C ILE A 18 -14.29 28.32 35.71
N GLY A 19 -13.02 28.08 36.07
CA GLY A 19 -12.13 27.19 35.31
C GLY A 19 -12.62 25.75 35.27
N VAL A 20 -13.11 25.21 36.40
CA VAL A 20 -13.68 23.85 36.46
C VAL A 20 -14.98 23.76 35.66
N VAL A 21 -15.88 24.74 35.77
CA VAL A 21 -17.11 24.78 34.97
C VAL A 21 -16.78 24.89 33.48
N TYR A 22 -15.81 25.73 33.10
CA TYR A 22 -15.34 25.80 31.72
C TYR A 22 -14.79 24.46 31.25
N LEU A 23 -13.94 23.79 32.03
CA LEU A 23 -13.40 22.47 31.68
C LEU A 23 -14.49 21.38 31.60
N LEU A 24 -15.52 21.46 32.44
CA LEU A 24 -16.66 20.54 32.38
C LEU A 24 -17.55 20.80 31.17
N LEU A 25 -17.80 22.07 30.82
CA LEU A 25 -18.53 22.43 29.62
C LEU A 25 -17.71 22.10 28.37
N ASP A 26 -16.42 22.37 28.38
CA ASP A 26 -15.49 21.99 27.31
C ASP A 26 -15.45 20.46 27.16
N HIS A 27 -15.39 19.70 28.24
CA HIS A 27 -15.46 18.24 28.17
C HIS A 27 -16.83 17.72 27.72
N TYR A 28 -17.92 18.41 28.06
CA TYR A 28 -19.28 18.04 27.65
C TYR A 28 -19.58 18.38 26.19
N PHE A 29 -19.07 19.52 25.69
CA PHE A 29 -19.29 20.00 24.33
C PHE A 29 -18.21 19.53 23.34
N ASN A 30 -16.96 19.38 23.79
CA ASN A 30 -15.81 18.91 23.01
C ASN A 30 -15.37 17.49 23.39
N GLY A 31 -16.12 16.80 24.26
CA GLY A 31 -15.99 15.36 24.39
C GLY A 31 -16.26 14.75 23.03
N GLU A 32 -15.19 14.34 22.35
CA GLU A 32 -15.19 13.93 20.95
C GLU A 32 -16.42 13.09 20.64
N ASP A 33 -17.37 13.71 19.95
CA ASP A 33 -18.50 13.03 19.38
C ASP A 33 -17.96 12.16 18.25
N TYR A 34 -17.52 10.96 18.62
CA TYR A 34 -17.65 9.80 17.74
C TYR A 34 -19.15 9.58 17.54
N GLY A 35 -19.82 10.53 16.87
CA GLY A 35 -21.24 10.44 16.57
C GLY A 35 -21.48 9.08 15.93
N ASP A 36 -22.54 8.43 16.37
CA ASP A 36 -22.96 7.12 15.88
C ASP A 36 -22.85 7.15 14.35
N ASN A 37 -22.11 6.20 13.78
CA ASN A 37 -21.96 6.12 12.32
C ASN A 37 -23.34 6.12 11.64
N ARG A 38 -24.38 5.64 12.31
CA ARG A 38 -25.77 5.73 11.85
C ARG A 38 -26.25 7.16 11.67
N GLU A 39 -26.01 8.05 12.63
CA GLU A 39 -26.40 9.47 12.52
C GLU A 39 -25.66 10.15 11.36
N LYS A 40 -24.36 9.86 11.21
CA LYS A 40 -23.57 10.37 10.07
C LYS A 40 -24.13 9.88 8.75
N LEU A 41 -24.51 8.61 8.65
CA LEU A 41 -25.12 8.04 7.46
C LEU A 41 -26.47 8.68 7.13
N VAL A 42 -27.32 8.94 8.14
CA VAL A 42 -28.59 9.66 7.96
C VAL A 42 -28.35 11.06 7.41
N LEU A 43 -27.40 11.82 7.98
CA LEU A 43 -27.06 13.16 7.50
C LEU A 43 -26.50 13.15 6.07
N ILE A 44 -25.68 12.17 5.73
CA ILE A 44 -25.16 11.98 4.36
C ILE A 44 -26.32 11.69 3.39
N GLU A 45 -27.24 10.79 3.77
CA GLU A 45 -28.39 10.43 2.95
C GLU A 45 -29.32 11.63 2.72
N GLU A 46 -29.59 12.42 3.76
CA GLU A 46 -30.35 13.67 3.67
C GLU A 46 -29.66 14.68 2.76
N SER A 47 -28.34 14.84 2.89
CA SER A 47 -27.54 15.72 2.03
C SER A 47 -27.61 15.30 0.56
N ILE A 48 -27.46 14.00 0.25
CA ILE A 48 -27.53 13.47 -1.11
C ILE A 48 -28.91 13.76 -1.73
N LYS A 49 -29.99 13.63 -0.95
CA LYS A 49 -31.37 13.89 -1.40
C LYS A 49 -31.73 15.38 -1.49
N SER A 50 -30.94 16.25 -0.86
CA SER A 50 -31.21 17.68 -0.80
C SER A 50 -31.22 18.33 -2.20
N LEU A 51 -32.04 19.38 -2.35
CA LEU A 51 -32.18 20.11 -3.62
C LEU A 51 -30.84 20.64 -4.15
N ALA A 52 -29.90 20.98 -3.25
CA ALA A 52 -28.58 21.47 -3.60
C ALA A 52 -27.75 20.42 -4.38
N ASN A 53 -27.98 19.13 -4.14
CA ASN A 53 -27.25 18.02 -4.76
C ASN A 53 -28.01 17.34 -5.90
N GLN A 54 -29.17 17.87 -6.31
CA GLN A 54 -29.95 17.35 -7.45
C GLN A 54 -29.43 17.80 -8.82
N GLY A 55 -28.42 18.68 -8.86
CA GLY A 55 -27.79 19.13 -10.09
C GLY A 55 -26.95 18.05 -10.76
N ALA A 56 -26.74 18.18 -12.08
CA ALA A 56 -25.81 17.32 -12.80
C ALA A 56 -24.38 17.49 -12.24
N CYS A 57 -23.74 16.39 -11.87
CA CYS A 57 -22.33 16.39 -11.47
C CYS A 57 -21.47 16.77 -12.68
N LYS A 58 -20.89 17.98 -12.64
CA LYS A 58 -19.99 18.48 -13.69
C LYS A 58 -18.55 18.32 -13.22
N MET A 59 -17.90 17.25 -13.67
CA MET A 59 -16.49 17.04 -13.39
C MET A 59 -15.63 18.04 -14.16
N PRO A 60 -14.68 18.73 -13.50
CA PRO A 60 -13.79 19.67 -14.18
C PRO A 60 -12.81 18.92 -15.10
N SER A 61 -12.57 19.49 -16.28
CA SER A 61 -11.49 19.04 -17.16
C SER A 61 -10.18 19.69 -16.72
N LEU A 62 -9.31 18.92 -16.07
CA LEU A 62 -8.01 19.39 -15.60
C LEU A 62 -6.91 19.02 -16.60
N PRO A 63 -6.15 19.99 -17.14
CA PRO A 63 -5.06 19.69 -18.06
C PRO A 63 -3.99 18.85 -17.38
N VAL A 64 -3.40 17.93 -18.15
CA VAL A 64 -2.34 17.05 -17.65
C VAL A 64 -1.11 17.88 -17.28
N ASP A 65 -0.74 18.85 -18.12
CA ASP A 65 0.50 19.64 -17.98
C ASP A 65 0.22 21.09 -17.57
N SER A 66 -0.66 21.30 -16.58
CA SER A 66 -0.95 22.65 -16.08
C SER A 66 0.34 23.33 -15.56
N PRO A 67 0.63 24.58 -15.95
CA PRO A 67 1.84 25.28 -15.50
C PRO A 67 1.97 25.38 -13.98
N GLU A 68 0.85 25.57 -13.28
CA GLU A 68 0.83 25.65 -11.82
C GLU A 68 1.24 24.31 -11.21
N MET A 69 0.68 23.20 -11.70
CA MET A 69 1.03 21.86 -11.20
C MET A 69 2.46 21.46 -11.52
N LEU A 70 2.96 21.83 -12.70
CA LEU A 70 4.34 21.54 -13.11
C LEU A 70 5.36 22.26 -12.22
N SER A 71 5.01 23.42 -11.65
CA SER A 71 5.89 24.14 -10.72
C SER A 71 6.18 23.37 -9.42
N PHE A 72 5.28 22.45 -9.03
CA PHE A 72 5.46 21.56 -7.88
C PHE A 72 6.11 20.23 -8.25
N LEU A 73 6.23 19.92 -9.55
CA LEU A 73 6.75 18.65 -10.01
C LEU A 73 8.29 18.68 -10.00
N LYS A 74 8.88 17.74 -9.28
CA LYS A 74 10.32 17.50 -9.31
C LYS A 74 10.62 16.28 -10.17
N ASP A 75 11.73 16.34 -10.89
CA ASP A 75 12.26 15.18 -11.58
C ASP A 75 13.20 14.43 -10.66
N GLU A 76 12.90 13.15 -10.52
CA GLU A 76 13.69 12.23 -9.72
C GLU A 76 14.77 11.62 -10.60
N GLN A 77 15.96 11.43 -10.05
CA GLN A 77 17.05 10.78 -10.79
C GLN A 77 16.68 9.33 -11.11
N PRO A 78 17.08 8.80 -12.28
CA PRO A 78 16.89 7.38 -12.59
C PRO A 78 17.53 6.49 -11.51
N ILE A 79 16.86 5.39 -11.18
CA ILE A 79 17.41 4.39 -10.27
C ILE A 79 18.56 3.66 -10.98
N GLU A 80 19.75 3.70 -10.40
CA GLU A 80 20.89 2.92 -10.86
C GLU A 80 20.79 1.47 -10.35
N CYS A 81 20.30 0.55 -11.18
CA CYS A 81 20.11 -0.86 -10.83
C CYS A 81 21.40 -1.71 -10.84
N GLY A 82 22.58 -1.09 -10.84
CA GLY A 82 23.85 -1.82 -10.90
C GLY A 82 24.15 -2.45 -12.27
N SER A 83 25.05 -3.44 -12.28
CA SER A 83 25.37 -4.22 -13.48
C SER A 83 24.87 -5.66 -13.34
N GLU A 84 24.67 -6.34 -14.48
CA GLU A 84 24.15 -7.72 -14.52
C GLU A 84 24.95 -8.72 -13.68
N LEU A 85 26.24 -8.44 -13.46
CA LEU A 85 27.20 -9.29 -12.73
C LEU A 85 27.16 -9.07 -11.21
N GLN A 86 26.47 -8.01 -10.74
CA GLN A 86 26.30 -7.76 -9.31
C GLN A 86 25.30 -8.74 -8.68
N ASP A 87 24.30 -9.18 -9.44
CA ASP A 87 23.33 -10.19 -9.01
C ASP A 87 23.71 -11.57 -9.52
N TRP A 88 24.05 -12.48 -8.60
CA TRP A 88 24.60 -13.78 -8.98
C TRP A 88 23.54 -14.79 -9.40
N VAL A 89 22.30 -14.60 -8.97
CA VAL A 89 21.21 -15.57 -9.17
C VAL A 89 19.98 -14.86 -9.72
N ALA A 90 19.30 -15.50 -10.66
CA ALA A 90 18.02 -15.08 -11.19
C ALA A 90 17.00 -16.23 -11.08
N CYS A 91 15.75 -15.90 -10.76
CA CYS A 91 14.65 -16.87 -10.74
C CYS A 91 13.75 -16.69 -11.95
N GLU A 92 13.59 -17.76 -12.72
CA GLU A 92 12.65 -17.84 -13.82
C GLU A 92 11.53 -18.81 -13.43
N LYS A 93 10.32 -18.28 -13.23
CA LYS A 93 9.19 -19.03 -12.68
C LYS A 93 9.60 -19.67 -11.34
N SER A 94 9.55 -20.99 -11.23
CA SER A 94 9.84 -21.72 -9.99
C SER A 94 11.31 -22.10 -9.83
N ILE A 95 12.17 -21.78 -10.80
CA ILE A 95 13.55 -22.25 -10.85
C ILE A 95 14.50 -21.06 -10.73
N CYS A 96 15.35 -21.09 -9.71
CA CYS A 96 16.39 -20.13 -9.46
C CYS A 96 17.75 -20.69 -9.90
N ASN A 97 18.42 -19.96 -10.79
CA ASN A 97 19.67 -20.38 -11.41
C ASN A 97 20.76 -19.34 -11.12
N ILE A 98 21.97 -19.83 -10.86
CA ILE A 98 23.16 -18.98 -10.88
C ILE A 98 23.38 -18.52 -12.32
N LYS A 99 23.51 -17.21 -12.53
CA LYS A 99 23.65 -16.62 -13.86
C LYS A 99 24.91 -17.18 -14.55
N PRO A 100 24.83 -17.66 -15.81
CA PRO A 100 25.96 -18.27 -16.49
C PRO A 100 27.14 -17.30 -16.70
N GLU A 101 26.86 -16.02 -16.92
CA GLU A 101 27.86 -14.96 -17.01
C GLU A 101 28.67 -14.79 -15.72
N VAL A 102 28.04 -14.98 -14.56
CA VAL A 102 28.71 -14.89 -13.26
C VAL A 102 29.58 -16.12 -13.01
N ILE A 103 29.14 -17.32 -13.43
CA ILE A 103 29.96 -18.54 -13.39
C ILE A 103 31.20 -18.39 -14.30
N LYS A 104 31.03 -17.81 -15.48
CA LYS A 104 32.13 -17.59 -16.44
C LYS A 104 33.19 -16.64 -15.87
N GLU A 105 32.78 -15.62 -15.13
CA GLU A 105 33.69 -14.62 -14.55
C GLU A 105 34.33 -15.11 -13.24
N LYS A 106 33.53 -15.66 -12.33
CA LYS A 106 33.95 -15.98 -10.95
C LYS A 106 34.33 -17.45 -10.74
N GLY A 107 34.11 -18.28 -11.76
CA GLY A 107 34.33 -19.73 -11.69
C GLY A 107 33.19 -20.44 -10.96
N LYS A 108 33.52 -21.54 -10.29
CA LYS A 108 32.53 -22.39 -9.63
C LYS A 108 31.96 -21.71 -8.38
N ILE A 109 30.63 -21.62 -8.34
CA ILE A 109 29.85 -20.99 -7.27
C ILE A 109 28.97 -22.04 -6.61
N THR A 110 28.87 -21.93 -5.29
CA THR A 110 27.94 -22.74 -4.49
C THR A 110 27.03 -21.80 -3.71
N CYS A 111 25.74 -22.11 -3.67
CA CYS A 111 24.72 -21.31 -3.01
C CYS A 111 23.91 -22.14 -2.00
N ASP A 112 23.58 -21.50 -0.88
CA ASP A 112 22.58 -21.94 0.09
C ASP A 112 21.28 -21.18 -0.16
N TYR A 113 20.23 -21.92 -0.50
CA TYR A 113 18.88 -21.39 -0.71
C TYR A 113 18.00 -21.73 0.49
N ALA A 114 17.25 -20.75 0.98
CA ALA A 114 16.25 -20.95 2.02
C ALA A 114 14.99 -20.11 1.73
N ASP A 115 13.86 -20.79 1.57
CA ASP A 115 12.58 -20.15 1.32
C ASP A 115 12.17 -19.25 2.50
N ILE A 116 11.59 -18.10 2.18
CA ILE A 116 11.16 -17.10 3.16
C ILE A 116 9.68 -17.34 3.46
N LEU A 117 9.42 -17.90 4.63
CA LEU A 117 8.09 -18.28 5.10
C LEU A 117 7.50 -17.15 5.95
N ARG A 118 6.46 -16.48 5.44
CA ARG A 118 5.74 -15.40 6.13
C ARG A 118 4.76 -16.00 7.14
N GLN A 119 4.99 -15.78 8.44
CA GLN A 119 4.09 -16.24 9.51
C GLN A 119 3.04 -15.18 9.85
N SER A 120 3.42 -13.90 9.78
CA SER A 120 2.53 -12.76 9.97
C SER A 120 3.06 -11.55 9.21
N ASP A 121 2.36 -10.41 9.31
CA ASP A 121 2.81 -9.15 8.71
C ASP A 121 4.17 -8.69 9.21
N PHE A 122 4.58 -9.10 10.41
CA PHE A 122 5.79 -8.64 11.07
C PHE A 122 6.77 -9.76 11.41
N LYS A 123 6.47 -11.01 11.01
CA LYS A 123 7.28 -12.17 11.36
C LYS A 123 7.55 -13.05 10.14
N LEU A 124 8.85 -13.22 9.89
CA LEU A 124 9.39 -14.08 8.85
C LEU A 124 10.17 -15.24 9.50
N SER A 125 10.17 -16.38 8.83
CA SER A 125 11.00 -17.53 9.15
C SER A 125 11.64 -18.06 7.87
N PHE A 126 12.71 -18.83 7.99
CA PHE A 126 13.39 -19.45 6.85
C PHE A 126 13.11 -20.95 6.86
N GLY A 127 12.82 -21.51 5.68
CA GLY A 127 12.70 -22.94 5.47
C GLY A 127 14.05 -23.66 5.56
N GLU A 128 14.03 -24.97 5.28
CA GLU A 128 15.25 -25.77 5.22
C GLU A 128 16.21 -25.25 4.15
N THR A 129 17.50 -25.27 4.48
CA THR A 129 18.53 -24.75 3.58
C THR A 129 18.96 -25.83 2.60
N THR A 130 18.82 -25.55 1.31
CA THR A 130 19.28 -26.43 0.23
C THR A 130 20.57 -25.87 -0.36
N ARG A 131 21.66 -26.63 -0.26
CA ARG A 131 22.96 -26.28 -0.86
C ARG A 131 23.07 -26.88 -2.25
N THR A 132 23.36 -26.05 -3.25
CA THR A 132 23.57 -26.50 -4.63
C THR A 132 24.51 -25.57 -5.39
N SER A 133 25.24 -26.12 -6.35
CA SER A 133 26.01 -25.36 -7.36
C SER A 133 25.27 -25.25 -8.69
N GLY A 134 24.05 -25.79 -8.77
CA GLY A 134 23.19 -25.76 -9.94
C GLY A 134 21.93 -24.92 -9.70
N SER A 135 20.79 -25.45 -10.12
CA SER A 135 19.49 -24.81 -9.96
C SER A 135 18.84 -25.16 -8.61
N TYR A 136 18.02 -24.24 -8.12
CA TYR A 136 17.13 -24.45 -6.98
C TYR A 136 15.68 -24.30 -7.44
N THR A 137 14.81 -25.21 -7.02
CA THR A 137 13.37 -25.10 -7.30
C THR A 137 12.66 -24.66 -6.03
N LEU A 138 11.85 -23.60 -6.10
CA LEU A 138 11.04 -23.09 -5.00
C LEU A 138 10.07 -24.16 -4.48
N GLN A 139 9.94 -24.32 -3.16
CA GLN A 139 9.12 -25.39 -2.56
C GLN A 139 8.13 -24.86 -1.51
N GLY A 140 8.58 -24.01 -0.60
CA GLY A 140 7.85 -23.49 0.55
C GLY A 140 7.32 -22.07 0.37
N SER A 141 7.87 -21.29 -0.57
CA SER A 141 7.48 -19.89 -0.80
C SER A 141 7.81 -19.42 -2.21
N ASP A 142 7.15 -18.35 -2.65
CA ASP A 142 7.52 -17.59 -3.85
C ASP A 142 8.77 -16.72 -3.63
N PHE A 143 9.18 -16.56 -2.37
CA PHE A 143 10.30 -15.74 -1.95
C PHE A 143 11.41 -16.64 -1.40
N VAL A 144 12.65 -16.46 -1.86
CA VAL A 144 13.80 -17.25 -1.41
C VAL A 144 14.99 -16.34 -1.10
N ARG A 145 15.74 -16.68 -0.05
CA ARG A 145 17.05 -16.08 0.21
C ARG A 145 18.14 -16.98 -0.34
N ALA A 146 19.04 -16.41 -1.13
CA ALA A 146 20.23 -17.08 -1.61
C ALA A 146 21.47 -16.49 -0.94
N LYS A 147 22.38 -17.36 -0.46
CA LYS A 147 23.72 -17.00 0.01
C LYS A 147 24.73 -17.79 -0.80
N CYS A 148 25.53 -17.11 -1.61
CA CYS A 148 26.45 -17.73 -2.55
C CYS A 148 27.90 -17.38 -2.21
N TRP A 149 28.83 -18.27 -2.60
CA TRP A 149 30.26 -18.05 -2.49
C TRP A 149 31.01 -18.80 -3.60
N THR A 150 32.19 -18.31 -3.95
CA THR A 150 33.13 -19.00 -4.85
C THR A 150 33.78 -20.19 -4.13
N ASP A 151 34.24 -21.20 -4.87
CA ASP A 151 34.94 -22.37 -4.26
C ASP A 151 36.16 -21.95 -3.40
N SER A 152 36.85 -20.86 -3.77
CA SER A 152 37.94 -20.25 -2.99
C SER A 152 37.48 -19.55 -1.70
N ARG A 153 36.17 -19.33 -1.54
CA ARG A 153 35.51 -18.58 -0.44
C ARG A 153 35.96 -17.13 -0.27
N THR A 154 36.63 -16.56 -1.28
CA THR A 154 37.11 -15.17 -1.27
C THR A 154 35.98 -14.17 -1.54
N GLU A 155 35.01 -14.55 -2.37
CA GLU A 155 33.87 -13.72 -2.73
C GLU A 155 32.57 -14.34 -2.24
N ARG A 156 31.64 -13.48 -1.83
CA ARG A 156 30.33 -13.86 -1.32
C ARG A 156 29.27 -12.90 -1.83
N TRP A 157 28.07 -13.43 -2.05
CA TRP A 157 26.90 -12.66 -2.42
C TRP A 157 25.68 -13.15 -1.64
N GLN A 158 24.76 -12.23 -1.34
CA GLN A 158 23.47 -12.56 -0.74
C GLN A 158 22.38 -11.77 -1.42
N GLY A 159 21.29 -12.46 -1.79
CA GLY A 159 20.13 -11.85 -2.43
C GLY A 159 18.82 -12.37 -1.86
N LEU A 160 17.79 -11.53 -1.98
CA LEU A 160 16.38 -11.92 -1.83
C LEU A 160 15.79 -12.00 -3.22
N LEU A 161 15.21 -13.14 -3.55
CA LEU A 161 14.74 -13.44 -4.89
C LEU A 161 13.26 -13.76 -4.85
N ILE A 162 12.59 -13.46 -5.96
CA ILE A 162 11.16 -13.72 -6.15
C ILE A 162 11.03 -14.61 -7.37
N GLY A 163 10.23 -15.65 -7.25
CA GLY A 163 9.78 -16.47 -8.36
C GLY A 163 8.31 -16.81 -8.22
N ILE A 164 7.82 -17.66 -9.11
CA ILE A 164 6.44 -18.17 -9.10
C ILE A 164 6.53 -19.66 -8.87
N ARG A 165 6.29 -20.09 -7.63
CA ARG A 165 6.33 -21.50 -7.25
C ARG A 165 5.24 -22.27 -7.98
N GLN A 166 5.56 -23.49 -8.42
CA GLN A 166 4.54 -24.43 -8.87
C GLN A 166 3.92 -25.13 -7.67
N ASP A 167 2.70 -24.76 -7.31
CA ASP A 167 1.94 -25.39 -6.24
C ASP A 167 0.76 -26.16 -6.83
N GLU A 168 0.85 -27.50 -6.78
CA GLU A 168 -0.20 -28.38 -7.31
C GLU A 168 -1.51 -28.23 -6.56
N GLN A 169 -1.48 -27.94 -5.25
CA GLN A 169 -2.70 -27.73 -4.47
C GLN A 169 -3.41 -26.46 -4.92
N ILE A 170 -2.67 -25.38 -5.19
CA ILE A 170 -3.25 -24.14 -5.74
C ILE A 170 -3.81 -24.38 -7.14
N ARG A 171 -3.09 -25.12 -8.01
CA ARG A 171 -3.55 -25.46 -9.37
C ARG A 171 -4.78 -26.36 -9.37
N ALA A 172 -4.91 -27.24 -8.38
CA ALA A 172 -6.05 -28.13 -8.22
C ALA A 172 -7.28 -27.43 -7.63
N ARG A 173 -7.18 -26.18 -7.14
CA ARG A 173 -8.35 -25.43 -6.66
C ARG A 173 -9.31 -25.25 -7.82
N SER A 174 -10.52 -25.80 -7.66
CA SER A 174 -11.59 -25.67 -8.63
C SER A 174 -11.91 -24.19 -8.86
N SER A 175 -11.89 -23.76 -10.12
CA SER A 175 -12.42 -22.45 -10.50
C SER A 175 -13.87 -22.36 -10.03
N TRP A 176 -14.22 -21.26 -9.35
CA TRP A 176 -15.56 -20.98 -8.87
C TRP A 176 -16.59 -20.91 -10.02
N ASN A 177 -16.12 -20.63 -11.24
CA ASN A 177 -16.93 -20.69 -12.45
C ASN A 177 -16.17 -21.43 -13.57
N LYS A 178 -16.78 -22.49 -14.12
CA LYS A 178 -16.22 -23.26 -15.25
C LYS A 178 -16.43 -22.57 -16.60
N GLU A 179 -17.34 -21.59 -16.66
CA GLU A 179 -17.77 -20.95 -17.91
C GLU A 179 -16.87 -19.76 -18.32
N SER A 180 -16.15 -19.16 -17.37
CA SER A 180 -15.19 -18.09 -17.64
C SER A 180 -13.89 -18.32 -16.85
N ALA A 181 -12.91 -18.98 -17.48
CA ALA A 181 -11.60 -19.24 -16.89
C ALA A 181 -10.66 -18.01 -16.96
N LEU A 182 -11.18 -16.80 -16.78
CA LEU A 182 -10.38 -15.57 -16.79
C LEU A 182 -9.86 -15.28 -15.38
N ASN A 183 -8.55 -15.04 -15.29
CA ASN A 183 -7.93 -14.53 -14.07
C ASN A 183 -8.05 -13.00 -14.05
N VAL A 184 -8.32 -12.43 -12.88
CA VAL A 184 -8.33 -10.98 -12.67
C VAL A 184 -7.07 -10.58 -11.91
N LEU A 185 -6.29 -9.67 -12.49
CA LEU A 185 -5.17 -9.01 -11.81
C LEU A 185 -5.55 -7.56 -11.52
N MET A 186 -5.59 -7.19 -10.25
CA MET A 186 -5.78 -5.81 -9.82
C MET A 186 -4.41 -5.21 -9.47
N LEU A 187 -4.01 -4.15 -10.17
CA LEU A 187 -2.79 -3.40 -9.89
C LEU A 187 -3.16 -2.02 -9.34
N GLY A 188 -2.86 -1.79 -8.07
CA GLY A 188 -3.07 -0.50 -7.41
C GLY A 188 -1.77 0.27 -7.25
N PHE A 189 -1.83 1.58 -7.48
CA PHE A 189 -0.76 2.51 -7.12
C PHE A 189 -1.27 3.39 -5.99
N ASP A 190 -0.59 3.35 -4.85
CA ASP A 190 -0.94 4.20 -3.71
C ASP A 190 -0.61 5.67 -4.01
N SER A 191 -1.50 6.56 -3.57
CA SER A 191 -1.28 8.02 -3.56
C SER A 191 -0.99 8.65 -4.94
N LEU A 192 -1.57 8.09 -6.02
CA LEU A 192 -1.46 8.63 -7.38
C LEU A 192 -2.80 9.10 -7.94
N SER A 193 -2.80 10.30 -8.53
CA SER A 193 -3.91 10.78 -9.35
C SER A 193 -3.77 10.31 -10.81
N ARG A 194 -4.87 10.31 -11.55
CA ARG A 194 -4.88 10.00 -12.99
C ARG A 194 -3.88 10.87 -13.79
N ASN A 195 -3.88 12.18 -13.54
CA ASN A 195 -2.98 13.10 -14.24
C ASN A 195 -1.53 12.86 -13.83
N ALA A 196 -1.25 12.50 -12.57
CA ALA A 196 0.10 12.11 -12.15
C ALA A 196 0.59 10.85 -12.87
N PHE A 197 -0.27 9.83 -13.01
CA PHE A 197 0.06 8.61 -13.77
C PHE A 197 0.39 8.93 -15.23
N GLN A 198 -0.43 9.75 -15.90
CA GLN A 198 -0.19 10.15 -17.28
C GLN A 198 1.12 10.93 -17.45
N ARG A 199 1.43 11.84 -16.52
CA ARG A 199 2.68 12.64 -16.54
C ARG A 199 3.93 11.81 -16.28
N LYS A 200 3.92 10.99 -15.23
CA LYS A 200 5.12 10.27 -14.76
C LYS A 200 5.32 8.92 -15.43
N LEU A 201 4.27 8.31 -15.99
CA LEU A 201 4.33 7.03 -16.71
C LEU A 201 3.72 7.12 -18.13
N PRO A 202 4.17 8.07 -18.98
CA PRO A 202 3.55 8.32 -20.28
C PRO A 202 3.72 7.14 -21.24
N LYS A 203 4.84 6.41 -21.14
CA LYS A 203 5.09 5.19 -21.92
C LYS A 203 4.11 4.08 -21.54
N ALA A 204 3.87 3.88 -20.24
CA ALA A 204 2.94 2.88 -19.74
C ALA A 204 1.50 3.23 -20.12
N TYR A 205 1.09 4.49 -19.92
CA TYR A 205 -0.23 4.96 -20.32
C TYR A 205 -0.48 4.75 -21.82
N LYS A 206 0.46 5.15 -22.68
CA LYS A 206 0.39 4.91 -24.13
C LYS A 206 0.30 3.42 -24.45
N TYR A 207 1.06 2.57 -23.77
CA TYR A 207 1.03 1.14 -23.97
C TYR A 207 -0.35 0.55 -23.66
N LEU A 208 -0.89 0.87 -22.48
CA LEU A 208 -2.20 0.44 -22.01
C LEU A 208 -3.30 0.86 -22.98
N THR A 209 -3.38 2.14 -23.34
CA THR A 209 -4.51 2.63 -24.15
C THR A 209 -4.39 2.28 -25.63
N LYS A 210 -3.17 2.30 -26.21
CA LYS A 210 -3.00 2.14 -27.68
C LYS A 210 -2.76 0.71 -28.12
N TYR A 211 -2.11 -0.11 -27.29
CA TYR A 211 -1.70 -1.47 -27.69
C TYR A 211 -2.54 -2.53 -27.00
N LEU A 212 -2.85 -2.34 -25.72
CA LEU A 212 -3.72 -3.26 -24.98
C LEU A 212 -5.21 -2.93 -25.09
N GLY A 213 -5.56 -1.77 -25.65
CA GLY A 213 -6.95 -1.33 -25.80
C GLY A 213 -7.65 -1.08 -24.47
N ALA A 214 -6.92 -0.67 -23.44
CA ALA A 214 -7.47 -0.44 -22.11
C ALA A 214 -8.44 0.76 -22.09
N ASP A 215 -9.59 0.58 -21.46
CA ASP A 215 -10.55 1.65 -21.17
C ASP A 215 -10.11 2.49 -19.98
N VAL A 216 -10.11 3.81 -20.15
CA VAL A 216 -9.79 4.76 -19.09
C VAL A 216 -11.07 5.36 -18.55
N LEU A 217 -11.40 5.03 -17.30
CA LEU A 217 -12.55 5.58 -16.60
C LEU A 217 -12.28 7.04 -16.20
N GLN A 218 -12.53 7.97 -17.12
CA GLN A 218 -12.26 9.40 -16.90
C GLN A 218 -13.13 10.01 -15.80
N GLY A 219 -14.30 9.43 -15.53
CA GLY A 219 -15.21 9.84 -14.46
C GLY A 219 -15.04 9.09 -13.14
N TYR A 220 -14.04 8.22 -13.04
CA TYR A 220 -13.79 7.49 -11.79
C TYR A 220 -13.37 8.46 -10.68
N ASN A 221 -14.01 8.32 -9.53
CA ASN A 221 -13.73 9.12 -8.34
C ASN A 221 -13.75 8.24 -7.09
N ILE A 222 -13.10 8.71 -6.03
CA ILE A 222 -13.05 8.07 -4.72
C ILE A 222 -14.17 8.65 -3.84
N VAL A 223 -14.68 7.86 -2.89
CA VAL A 223 -15.74 8.30 -1.96
C VAL A 223 -15.18 8.96 -0.69
N GLY A 224 -13.86 9.11 -0.59
CA GLY A 224 -13.17 9.79 0.49
C GLY A 224 -11.67 9.91 0.19
N ASP A 225 -10.96 10.72 0.97
CA ASP A 225 -9.59 11.18 0.69
C ASP A 225 -8.48 10.18 1.10
N GLY A 226 -8.84 9.05 1.73
CA GLY A 226 -7.87 8.06 2.20
C GLY A 226 -7.95 6.73 1.46
N THR A 227 -6.86 5.97 1.53
CA THR A 227 -6.75 4.63 0.94
C THR A 227 -7.84 3.67 1.41
N PRO A 228 -8.22 3.60 2.71
CA PRO A 228 -9.37 2.81 3.13
C PRO A 228 -10.67 3.24 2.46
N GLN A 229 -10.93 4.54 2.38
CA GLN A 229 -12.13 5.09 1.77
C GLN A 229 -12.15 4.90 0.24
N ALA A 230 -11.00 4.69 -0.41
CA ALA A 230 -10.95 4.31 -1.83
C ALA A 230 -11.13 2.80 -2.05
N LEU A 231 -10.45 1.96 -1.27
CA LEU A 231 -10.41 0.50 -1.49
C LEU A 231 -11.60 -0.24 -0.90
N ILE A 232 -12.11 0.17 0.26
CA ILE A 232 -13.24 -0.52 0.90
C ILE A 232 -14.46 -0.51 -0.03
N PRO A 233 -14.95 0.64 -0.54
CA PRO A 233 -16.11 0.63 -1.43
C PRO A 233 -15.84 -0.06 -2.76
N LEU A 234 -14.61 0.01 -3.28
CA LEU A 234 -14.24 -0.71 -4.49
C LEU A 234 -14.37 -2.24 -4.34
N LEU A 235 -14.03 -2.76 -3.16
CA LEU A 235 -13.98 -4.20 -2.90
C LEU A 235 -15.27 -4.75 -2.27
N THR A 236 -16.01 -3.95 -1.52
CA THR A 236 -17.17 -4.39 -0.74
C THR A 236 -18.48 -3.77 -1.20
N GLY A 237 -18.44 -2.65 -1.92
CA GLY A 237 -19.63 -1.84 -2.21
C GLY A 237 -20.12 -0.98 -1.04
N PHE A 238 -19.43 -1.00 0.11
CA PHE A 238 -19.78 -0.24 1.32
C PHE A 238 -18.73 0.81 1.65
N THR A 239 -19.14 1.87 2.32
CA THR A 239 -18.24 2.87 2.91
C THR A 239 -17.63 2.38 4.23
N GLU A 240 -16.60 3.06 4.71
CA GLU A 240 -16.00 2.76 6.02
C GLU A 240 -17.01 2.94 7.17
N LEU A 241 -17.95 3.89 7.06
CA LEU A 241 -18.94 4.17 8.09
C LEU A 241 -19.99 3.04 8.23
N GLU A 242 -20.26 2.32 7.15
CA GLU A 242 -21.24 1.23 7.11
C GLU A 242 -20.67 -0.10 7.62
N LEU A 243 -19.36 -0.20 7.77
CA LEU A 243 -18.67 -1.41 8.22
C LEU A 243 -18.19 -1.28 9.67
N PRO A 244 -17.98 -2.42 10.37
CA PRO A 244 -17.37 -2.42 11.70
C PRO A 244 -15.97 -1.79 11.67
N ASP A 245 -15.62 -1.05 12.74
CA ASP A 245 -14.29 -0.44 12.85
C ASP A 245 -13.22 -1.51 13.02
N THR A 246 -12.26 -1.53 12.08
CA THR A 246 -11.15 -2.50 12.07
C THR A 246 -9.82 -1.89 12.50
N ARG A 247 -9.81 -0.60 12.88
CA ARG A 247 -8.58 0.12 13.25
C ARG A 247 -8.03 -0.42 14.57
N ARG A 248 -6.86 -1.04 14.51
CA ARG A 248 -6.17 -1.64 15.69
C ARG A 248 -5.91 -0.68 16.86
N ARG A 249 -5.92 0.64 16.62
CA ARG A 249 -5.74 1.67 17.66
C ARG A 249 -7.00 1.87 18.51
N MET A 250 -8.15 1.49 18.00
CA MET A 250 -9.41 1.48 18.72
C MET A 250 -9.54 0.10 19.36
N LYS A 251 -9.32 0.01 20.67
CA LYS A 251 -9.53 -1.24 21.41
C LYS A 251 -11.02 -1.58 21.39
N ASN A 252 -11.35 -2.79 20.92
CA ASN A 252 -12.65 -3.45 21.03
C ASN A 252 -13.85 -2.49 21.00
N THR A 253 -14.30 -2.15 19.80
CA THR A 253 -15.71 -1.81 19.58
C THR A 253 -16.46 -3.08 19.23
#